data_AF-A0A6I5KNN3-F1
#
_entry.id   AF-A0A6I5KNN3-F1
#
_cell.length_a   1.000
_cell.length_b   1.000
_cell.length_c   1.000
_cell.angle_alpha   90.00
_cell.angle_beta   90.00
_cell.angle_gamma   90.00
#
_symmetry.space_group_name_H-M   'P 1'
#
loop_
_entity.id
_entity.type
_entity.pdbx_description
1 polymer ?
#
loop_
_entity_poly.entity_id
_entity_poly.type
_entity_poly.pdbx_seq_one_letter_code
_entity_poly.pdbx_strand_id
1 'polypeptide(L)' 'MPIRSINQYTVTKRFSLGKRMYDKLETIYIQEHDALHEEPQKVFDNHKEYVTDISADIYKCLRKGFIVASGDNQ' A
#
# COMPACT_ATOMS: atom_id res chain seq x y z
N MET A 1 -2.24 12.66 -18.83
CA MET A 1 -1.22 11.75 -18.27
C MET A 1 -1.59 11.53 -16.81
N PRO A 2 -2.02 10.33 -16.38
CA PRO A 2 -2.21 10.10 -14.96
C PRO A 2 -0.83 10.12 -14.29
N ILE A 3 -0.63 11.11 -13.43
CA ILE A 3 0.54 11.17 -12.56
C ILE A 3 0.43 9.94 -11.64
N ARG A 4 1.48 9.12 -11.61
CA ARG A 4 1.57 7.95 -10.75
C ARG A 4 1.16 8.34 -9.33
N SER A 5 0.06 7.77 -8.83
CA SER A 5 -0.50 8.15 -7.54
C SER A 5 0.03 7.19 -6.47
N ILE A 6 0.88 7.72 -5.59
CA ILE A 6 1.34 7.01 -4.40
C ILE A 6 0.45 7.47 -3.25
N ASN A 7 -0.36 6.54 -2.75
CA ASN A 7 -1.33 6.81 -1.69
C ASN A 7 -0.77 6.38 -0.33
N GLN A 8 -1.05 7.18 0.70
CA GLN A 8 -0.66 6.89 2.08
C GLN A 8 -1.78 6.16 2.82
N TYR A 9 -1.39 5.11 3.55
CA TYR A 9 -2.31 4.35 4.38
C TYR A 9 -1.77 4.16 5.79
N THR A 10 -2.70 4.01 6.73
CA THR A 10 -2.43 3.65 8.12
C THR A 10 -2.82 2.20 8.35
N VAL A 11 -1.93 1.44 8.97
CA VAL A 11 -2.12 0.02 9.30
C VAL A 11 -3.07 -0.12 10.49
N THR A 12 -4.15 -0.89 10.32
CA THR A 12 -5.19 -1.12 11.34
C THR A 12 -5.05 -2.48 12.04
N LYS A 13 -4.41 -3.45 11.37
CA LYS A 13 -4.13 -4.79 11.90
C LYS A 13 -2.70 -5.19 11.54
N ARG A 14 -2.03 -5.93 12.42
CA ARG A 14 -0.67 -6.44 12.16
C ARG A 14 -0.69 -7.43 10.98
N PHE A 15 0.21 -7.26 10.01
CA PHE A 15 0.40 -8.19 8.88
C PHE A 15 1.82 -8.10 8.33
N SER A 16 2.28 -9.18 7.69
CA SER A 16 3.59 -9.20 7.03
C SER A 16 3.43 -9.09 5.53
N LEU A 17 4.39 -8.41 4.89
CA LEU A 17 4.45 -8.26 3.44
C LEU A 17 5.90 -8.07 3.01
N GLY A 18 6.36 -8.79 2.00
CA GLY A 18 7.73 -8.64 1.48
C GLY A 18 8.83 -8.87 2.52
N LYS A 19 8.60 -9.76 3.51
CA LYS A 19 9.46 -10.00 4.68
C LYS A 19 9.49 -8.85 5.72
N ARG A 20 8.73 -7.78 5.53
CA ARG A 20 8.51 -6.73 6.53
C ARG A 20 7.30 -7.06 7.39
N MET A 21 7.40 -6.82 8.69
CA MET A 21 6.27 -6.83 9.62
C MET A 21 5.75 -5.41 9.75
N TYR A 22 4.44 -5.21 9.58
CA TYR A 22 3.78 -3.94 9.82
C TYR A 22 2.94 -4.03 11.10
N ASP A 23 3.22 -3.15 12.06
CA ASP A 23 2.43 -2.98 13.26
C ASP A 23 1.25 -2.01 13.10
N LYS A 24 0.32 -2.08 14.05
CA LYS A 24 -0.81 -1.13 14.09
C LYS A 24 -0.29 0.30 14.19
N LEU A 25 -0.96 1.22 13.48
CA LEU A 25 -0.62 2.64 13.37
C LEU A 25 0.64 2.94 12.55
N GLU A 26 1.34 1.92 12.02
CA GLU A 26 2.39 2.18 11.03
C GLU A 26 1.81 2.80 9.76
N THR A 27 2.66 3.55 9.07
CA THR A 27 2.36 4.14 7.77
C THR A 27 2.96 3.28 6.67
N ILE A 28 2.16 3.03 5.63
CA ILE A 28 2.56 2.29 4.43
C ILE A 28 2.10 3.08 3.21
N TYR A 29 2.93 3.14 2.17
CA TYR A 29 2.58 3.79 0.92
C TYR A 29 2.40 2.74 -0.17
N ILE A 30 1.35 2.90 -0.98
CA ILE A 30 1.10 2.00 -2.10
C ILE A 30 0.95 2.84 -3.36
N GLN A 31 1.80 2.56 -4.35
CA GLN A 31 1.61 3.01 -5.71
C GLN A 31 0.55 2.13 -6.37
N GLU A 32 -0.49 2.75 -6.90
CA GLU A 32 -1.56 2.03 -7.59
C GLU A 32 -1.09 1.41 -8.91
N HIS A 33 -1.86 0.41 -9.36
CA HIS A 33 -1.57 -0.33 -10.57
C HIS A 33 -1.71 0.60 -11.77
N ASP A 34 -0.68 0.64 -12.61
CA ASP A 34 -0.74 1.36 -13.88
C ASP A 34 -1.05 0.37 -15.00
N ALA A 35 -2.34 0.23 -15.31
CA ALA A 35 -2.79 -0.66 -16.37
C ALA A 35 -2.32 -0.23 -17.77
N LEU A 36 -1.96 1.05 -17.97
CA LEU A 36 -1.49 1.57 -19.26
C LEU A 36 -0.05 1.12 -19.54
N HIS A 37 0.77 0.99 -18.49
CA HIS A 37 2.17 0.61 -18.59
C HIS A 37 2.47 -0.78 -18.01
N GLU A 38 1.41 -1.54 -17.69
CA GLU A 38 1.48 -2.88 -17.08
C GLU A 38 2.33 -2.93 -15.79
N GLU A 39 2.47 -1.81 -15.06
CA GLU A 39 3.28 -1.77 -13.84
C GLU A 39 2.51 -2.38 -12.65
N PRO A 40 3.11 -3.30 -11.87
CA PRO A 40 2.47 -3.85 -10.68
C PRO A 40 2.30 -2.79 -9.59
N GLN A 41 1.45 -3.08 -8.60
CA GLN A 41 1.33 -2.21 -7.44
C GLN A 41 2.57 -2.33 -6.58
N LYS A 42 3.14 -1.20 -6.19
CA LYS A 42 4.40 -1.16 -5.41
C LYS A 42 4.12 -0.72 -4.01
N VAL A 43 4.69 -1.42 -3.04
CA VAL A 43 4.61 -1.07 -1.63
C VAL A 43 5.90 -0.43 -1.18
N PHE A 44 5.78 0.66 -0.44
CA PHE A 44 6.87 1.34 0.22
C PHE A 44 6.58 1.47 1.71
N ASP A 45 7.63 1.47 2.52
CA ASP A 45 7.53 1.62 3.97
C ASP A 45 7.37 3.08 4.42
N ASN A 46 7.36 3.31 5.73
CA ASN A 46 7.28 4.65 6.34
C ASN A 46 8.43 5.60 5.92
N HIS A 47 9.58 5.06 5.52
CA HIS A 47 10.73 5.80 4.99
C HIS A 47 10.68 6.00 3.47
N LYS A 48 9.59 5.54 2.82
CA LYS A 48 9.41 5.51 1.36
C LYS A 48 10.42 4.61 0.66
N GLU A 49 10.98 3.64 1.37
CA GLU A 49 11.83 2.61 0.78
C GLU A 49 10.97 1.51 0.16
N TYR A 50 11.38 1.03 -1.02
CA TYR A 50 10.68 -0.05 -1.72
C TYR A 50 10.73 -1.34 -0.89
N VAL A 51 9.57 -1.97 -0.71
CA VAL A 51 9.44 -3.24 0.03
C VAL A 51 9.17 -4.39 -0.93
N THR A 52 8.08 -4.33 -1.70
CA THR A 52 7.68 -5.40 -2.61
C THR A 52 6.60 -4.95 -3.59
N ASP A 53 6.50 -5.66 -4.72
CA ASP A 53 5.36 -5.59 -5.61
C ASP A 53 4.23 -6.50 -5.13
N ILE A 54 2.98 -6.06 -5.27
CA ILE A 54 1.78 -6.84 -4.95
C ILE A 54 0.81 -6.87 -6.11
N SER A 55 0.00 -7.94 -6.16
CA SER A 55 -1.10 -8.04 -7.10
C SER A 55 -2.29 -7.19 -6.67
N ALA A 56 -3.20 -6.93 -7.61
CA ALA A 56 -4.47 -6.26 -7.35
C ALA A 56 -5.31 -6.93 -6.27
N ASP A 57 -5.25 -8.27 -6.18
CA ASP A 57 -6.02 -9.01 -5.17
C ASP A 57 -5.43 -8.86 -3.77
N ILE A 58 -4.10 -8.84 -3.64
CA ILE A 58 -3.45 -8.54 -2.36
C ILE A 58 -3.79 -7.12 -1.91
N TYR A 59 -3.75 -6.14 -2.83
CA TYR A 59 -4.15 -4.77 -2.50
C TYR A 59 -5.61 -4.65 -2.02
N LYS A 60 -6.56 -5.31 -2.70
CA LYS A 60 -7.96 -5.37 -2.26
C LYS A 60 -8.10 -6.00 -0.88
N CYS A 61 -7.38 -7.09 -0.61
CA CYS A 61 -7.34 -7.73 0.71
C CYS A 61 -6.81 -6.80 1.80
N LEU A 62 -5.73 -6.06 1.51
CA LEU A 62 -5.18 -5.07 2.44
C LEU A 62 -6.21 -3.97 2.75
N ARG A 63 -6.82 -3.36 1.72
CA ARG A 63 -7.85 -2.30 1.88
C ARG A 63 -9.10 -2.76 2.61
N LYS A 64 -9.45 -4.04 2.56
CA LYS A 64 -10.64 -4.58 3.22
C LYS A 64 -10.54 -4.62 4.76
N GLY A 65 -9.34 -4.62 5.33
CA GLY A 65 -9.24 -4.70 6.79
C GLY A 65 -7.87 -4.64 7.44
N PHE A 66 -6.80 -4.36 6.69
CA PHE A 66 -5.44 -4.22 7.22
C PHE A 66 -4.94 -2.78 7.13
N ILE A 67 -5.41 -2.00 6.16
CA ILE A 67 -4.99 -0.61 5.94
C ILE A 67 -6.20 0.29 5.64
N VAL A 68 -6.14 1.56 6.05
CA VAL A 68 -7.13 2.61 5.75
C VAL A 68 -6.42 3.81 5.14
N ALA A 69 -7.03 4.53 4.19
CA ALA A 69 -6.37 5.69 3.59
C ALA A 69 -6.25 6.79 4.65
N SER A 70 -5.10 7.44 4.73
CA SER A 70 -4.89 8.49 5.74
C SER A 70 -5.77 9.73 5.52
N GLY A 71 -6.52 9.81 4.40
CA GLY A 71 -7.52 10.84 4.11
C GLY A 71 -8.99 10.45 4.35
N ASP A 72 -9.30 9.20 4.70
CA ASP A 72 -10.68 8.71 4.95
C ASP A 72 -11.15 8.99 6.40
N ASN A 73 -10.40 9.77 7.19
CA ASN A 73 -10.79 10.23 8.54
C ASN A 73 -11.45 11.63 8.48
N GLN A 74 -12.50 11.79 7.67
CA GLN A 74 -13.43 12.93 7.76
C GLN A 74 -14.82 12.45 8.14
#